data_AF-A0A5Y5TMS9-F1
#
_entry.id   AF-A0A5Y5TMS9-F1
#
_cell.length_a   1.000
_cell.length_b   1.000
_cell.length_c   1.000
_cell.angle_alpha   90.00
_cell.angle_beta   90.00
_cell.angle_gamma   90.00
#
_symmetry.space_group_name_H-M   'P 1'
#
loop_
_entity.id
_entity.type
_entity.pdbx_description
1 polymer ?
#
loop_
_entity_poly.entity_id
_entity_poly.type
_entity_poly.pdbx_seq_one_letter_code
_entity_poly.pdbx_strand_id
1 'polypeptide(L)'
;MKSFNKAFNEKDEYYTPLILIEFLELILKDKNIKTIMCPFDDDSSNYVKFFKAKGFNVINGHINQGKDFFSKWWLDYDFDILISNPPFSKKNEIIGLLTTNYNVPFMLLMNLMAINYQDFSETLRIANKQAPINFIIPNKKVSFDGNTSSFSSGYICNCIDKNIFIDLPHNNTGKIYKNP
;
A
#
# COMPACT_ATOMS: atom_id res chain seq x y z
N MET A 1 13.27 -27.31 -11.68
CA MET A 1 12.78 -26.56 -10.50
C MET A 1 13.57 -25.28 -10.36
N LYS A 2 13.03 -24.14 -10.80
CA LYS A 2 13.62 -22.84 -10.48
C LYS A 2 13.27 -22.52 -9.03
N SER A 3 14.28 -22.28 -8.22
CA SER A 3 14.20 -21.95 -6.79
C SER A 3 13.24 -20.78 -6.55
N PHE A 4 12.14 -21.05 -5.84
CA PHE A 4 11.19 -20.04 -5.34
C PHE A 4 11.83 -19.12 -4.28
N ASN A 5 13.00 -19.48 -3.73
CA ASN A 5 13.62 -18.81 -2.58
C ASN A 5 14.34 -17.48 -2.90
N LYS A 6 14.26 -16.96 -4.13
CA LYS A 6 14.94 -15.68 -4.48
C LYS A 6 14.00 -14.48 -4.64
N ALA A 7 12.68 -14.70 -4.68
CA ALA A 7 11.69 -13.63 -4.87
C ALA A 7 11.15 -13.08 -3.54
N PHE A 8 11.10 -13.91 -2.50
CA PHE A 8 10.54 -13.56 -1.20
C PHE A 8 11.65 -13.18 -0.22
N ASN A 9 11.50 -12.03 0.43
CA ASN A 9 12.40 -11.53 1.45
C ASN A 9 11.55 -11.25 2.69
N GLU A 10 11.81 -11.96 3.78
CA GLU A 10 11.03 -11.85 5.03
C GLU A 10 10.97 -10.42 5.57
N LYS A 11 11.97 -9.58 5.27
CA LYS A 11 11.99 -8.16 5.66
C LYS A 11 11.03 -7.28 4.85
N ASP A 12 10.38 -7.81 3.83
CA ASP A 12 9.44 -7.09 2.99
C ASP A 12 7.97 -7.38 3.38
N GLU A 13 7.71 -8.29 4.33
CA GLU A 13 6.35 -8.61 4.79
C GLU A 13 6.07 -7.97 6.15
N TYR A 14 5.13 -7.02 6.18
CA TYR A 14 4.62 -6.43 7.42
C TYR A 14 3.10 -6.33 7.36
N TYR A 15 2.44 -6.99 8.31
CA TYR A 15 1.01 -6.90 8.49
C TYR A 15 0.62 -5.47 8.88
N THR A 16 -0.26 -4.86 8.09
CA THR A 16 -0.61 -3.44 8.27
C THR A 16 -1.58 -3.26 9.44
N PRO A 17 -1.25 -2.43 10.44
CA PRO A 17 -2.17 -2.08 11.51
C PRO A 17 -3.44 -1.43 10.99
N LEU A 18 -4.59 -1.83 11.51
CA LEU A 18 -5.91 -1.34 11.07
C LEU A 18 -6.04 0.20 11.11
N ILE A 19 -5.40 0.86 12.09
CA ILE A 19 -5.37 2.32 12.24
C ILE A 19 -4.75 3.05 11.04
N LEU A 20 -3.93 2.38 10.23
CA LEU A 20 -3.38 2.92 8.98
C LEU A 20 -4.31 2.69 7.78
N ILE A 21 -5.43 2.00 7.95
CA ILE A 21 -6.36 1.63 6.87
C ILE A 21 -7.70 2.33 7.03
N GLU A 22 -8.20 2.45 8.27
CA GLU A 22 -9.56 2.92 8.57
C GLU A 22 -9.92 4.26 7.93
N PHE A 23 -8.99 5.22 7.92
CA PHE A 23 -9.24 6.54 7.36
C PHE A 23 -9.41 6.54 5.83
N LEU A 24 -8.96 5.49 5.13
CA LEU A 24 -9.13 5.38 3.69
C LEU A 24 -10.60 5.23 3.30
N GLU A 25 -11.45 4.66 4.18
CA GLU A 25 -12.87 4.42 3.89
C GLU A 25 -13.59 5.68 3.39
N LEU A 26 -13.38 6.82 4.08
CA LEU A 26 -14.03 8.08 3.72
C LEU A 26 -13.56 8.57 2.35
N ILE A 27 -12.25 8.50 2.09
CA ILE A 27 -11.64 8.92 0.82
C ILE A 27 -12.19 8.07 -0.34
N LEU A 28 -12.29 6.75 -0.13
CA LEU A 28 -12.77 5.82 -1.15
C LEU A 28 -14.26 6.02 -1.45
N LYS A 29 -15.07 6.25 -0.42
CA LYS A 29 -16.51 6.55 -0.58
C LYS A 29 -16.76 7.86 -1.30
N ASP A 30 -16.05 8.93 -0.94
CA ASP A 30 -16.15 10.24 -1.60
C ASP A 30 -15.81 10.14 -3.10
N LYS A 31 -14.89 9.23 -3.45
CA LYS A 31 -14.50 8.95 -4.84
C LYS A 31 -15.37 7.91 -5.55
N ASN A 32 -16.42 7.39 -4.91
CA ASN A 32 -17.30 6.35 -5.44
C ASN A 32 -16.56 5.06 -5.86
N ILE A 33 -15.46 4.73 -5.17
CA ILE A 33 -14.72 3.47 -5.38
C ILE A 33 -15.58 2.29 -4.94
N LYS A 34 -15.60 1.23 -5.73
CA LYS A 34 -16.36 0.00 -5.45
C LYS A 34 -15.47 -1.23 -5.36
N THR A 35 -14.51 -1.37 -6.28
CA THR A 35 -13.63 -2.53 -6.38
C THR A 35 -12.19 -2.16 -6.11
N ILE A 36 -11.60 -2.82 -5.10
CA ILE A 36 -10.23 -2.60 -4.64
C ILE A 36 -9.38 -3.83 -4.98
N MET A 37 -8.23 -3.60 -5.60
CA MET A 37 -7.19 -4.60 -5.84
C MET A 37 -6.14 -4.54 -4.73
N CYS A 38 -5.93 -5.63 -4.00
CA CYS A 38 -4.93 -5.80 -2.95
C CYS A 38 -3.92 -6.89 -3.35
N PRO A 39 -2.93 -6.59 -4.20
CA PRO A 39 -2.17 -7.62 -4.91
C PRO A 39 -0.92 -8.11 -4.17
N PHE A 40 -0.75 -7.69 -2.92
CA PHE A 40 0.27 -8.17 -1.99
C PHE A 40 -0.36 -8.68 -0.69
N ASP A 41 -1.66 -9.03 -0.71
CA ASP A 41 -2.44 -9.37 0.46
C ASP A 41 -3.19 -10.69 0.28
N ASP A 42 -3.17 -11.54 1.30
CA ASP A 42 -4.07 -12.70 1.40
C ASP A 42 -5.32 -12.37 2.26
N ASP A 43 -6.20 -13.35 2.44
CA ASP A 43 -7.46 -13.16 3.20
C ASP A 43 -7.25 -12.84 4.70
N SER A 44 -6.03 -13.05 5.21
CA SER A 44 -5.69 -12.70 6.59
C SER A 44 -5.34 -11.22 6.75
N SER A 45 -5.02 -10.50 5.67
CA SER A 45 -4.66 -9.08 5.71
C SER A 45 -5.80 -8.19 6.24
N ASN A 46 -5.43 -7.21 7.06
CA ASN A 46 -6.37 -6.20 7.53
C ASN A 46 -6.95 -5.34 6.40
N TYR A 47 -6.25 -5.15 5.27
CA TYR A 47 -6.83 -4.49 4.10
C TYR A 47 -8.04 -5.27 3.59
N VAL A 48 -7.86 -6.58 3.37
CA VAL A 48 -8.88 -7.46 2.82
C VAL A 48 -10.07 -7.58 3.77
N LYS A 49 -9.81 -7.86 5.05
CA LYS A 49 -10.86 -7.97 6.07
C LYS A 49 -11.65 -6.68 6.23
N PHE A 50 -10.95 -5.54 6.36
CA PHE A 50 -11.60 -4.25 6.57
C PHE A 50 -12.45 -3.83 5.38
N PHE A 51 -11.89 -3.84 4.16
CA PHE A 51 -12.62 -3.38 2.98
C PHE A 51 -13.82 -4.27 2.65
N LYS A 52 -13.69 -5.61 2.77
CA LYS A 52 -14.84 -6.53 2.64
C LYS A 52 -15.92 -6.20 3.68
N ALA A 53 -15.54 -5.97 4.95
CA ALA A 53 -16.49 -5.62 6.01
C ALA A 53 -17.17 -4.25 5.80
N LYS A 54 -16.54 -3.32 5.06
CA LYS A 54 -17.12 -2.03 4.68
C LYS A 54 -17.95 -2.06 3.40
N GLY A 55 -18.10 -3.22 2.77
CA GLY A 55 -18.95 -3.43 1.61
C GLY A 55 -18.26 -3.14 0.26
N PHE A 56 -16.93 -2.99 0.24
CA PHE A 56 -16.19 -2.94 -1.03
C PHE A 56 -16.05 -4.34 -1.62
N ASN A 57 -16.03 -4.43 -2.95
CA ASN A 57 -15.55 -5.62 -3.62
C ASN A 57 -14.02 -5.65 -3.53
N VAL A 58 -13.44 -6.78 -3.11
CA VAL A 58 -11.99 -6.88 -2.91
C VAL A 58 -11.45 -8.06 -3.69
N ILE A 59 -10.53 -7.77 -4.59
CA ILE A 59 -9.74 -8.76 -5.31
C ILE A 59 -8.34 -8.75 -4.68
N ASN A 60 -7.92 -9.90 -4.15
CA ASN A 60 -6.64 -9.99 -3.45
C ASN A 60 -5.79 -11.15 -3.95
N GLY A 61 -4.49 -11.04 -3.68
CA GLY A 61 -3.54 -12.07 -4.03
C GLY A 61 -2.20 -11.86 -3.36
N HIS A 62 -1.54 -12.96 -3.05
CA HIS A 62 -0.20 -12.96 -2.50
C HIS A 62 0.71 -13.94 -3.26
N ILE A 63 2.03 -13.68 -3.24
CA ILE A 63 3.01 -14.52 -3.95
C ILE A 63 2.98 -15.98 -3.46
N ASN A 64 2.65 -16.21 -2.18
CA ASN A 64 2.50 -17.55 -1.61
C ASN A 64 1.32 -18.34 -2.21
N GLN A 65 0.38 -17.67 -2.87
CA GLN A 65 -0.75 -18.26 -3.58
C GLN A 65 -0.45 -18.43 -5.09
N GLY A 66 0.80 -18.22 -5.52
CA GLY A 66 1.19 -18.19 -6.93
C GLY A 66 0.81 -16.88 -7.64
N LYS A 67 0.32 -15.88 -6.91
CA LYS A 67 -0.09 -14.58 -7.43
C LYS A 67 1.04 -13.55 -7.29
N ASP A 68 2.14 -13.76 -7.99
CA ASP A 68 3.24 -12.79 -8.06
C ASP A 68 2.78 -11.51 -8.79
N PHE A 69 2.82 -10.35 -8.13
CA PHE A 69 2.46 -9.05 -8.74
C PHE A 69 3.15 -8.81 -10.10
N PHE A 70 4.40 -9.24 -10.26
CA PHE A 70 5.18 -9.06 -11.49
C PHE A 70 4.80 -10.02 -12.61
N SER A 71 4.03 -11.08 -12.32
CA SER A 71 3.35 -11.88 -13.34
C SER A 71 2.14 -11.16 -13.96
N LYS A 72 1.72 -10.05 -13.33
CA LYS A 72 0.65 -9.16 -13.79
C LYS A 72 -0.74 -9.79 -13.86
N TRP A 73 -0.98 -10.84 -13.08
CA TRP A 73 -2.31 -11.48 -12.93
C TRP A 73 -3.44 -10.49 -12.58
N TRP A 74 -3.11 -9.37 -11.94
CA TRP A 74 -4.05 -8.32 -11.57
C TRP A 74 -4.66 -7.61 -12.79
N LEU A 75 -4.03 -7.68 -13.97
CA LEU A 75 -4.56 -7.15 -15.23
C LEU A 75 -5.76 -7.94 -15.76
N ASP A 76 -6.00 -9.16 -15.26
CA ASP A 76 -7.12 -10.00 -15.69
C ASP A 76 -8.45 -9.61 -15.03
N TYR A 77 -8.45 -8.54 -14.22
CA TYR A 77 -9.59 -8.10 -13.44
C TYR A 77 -9.89 -6.63 -13.65
N ASP A 78 -11.18 -6.28 -13.64
CA ASP A 78 -11.64 -4.90 -13.56
C ASP A 78 -11.66 -4.43 -12.10
N PHE A 79 -10.99 -3.32 -11.81
CA PHE A 79 -10.97 -2.69 -10.49
C PHE A 79 -10.81 -1.17 -10.62
N ASP A 80 -11.25 -0.44 -9.60
CA ASP A 80 -11.20 1.03 -9.61
C ASP A 80 -9.84 1.55 -9.09
N ILE A 81 -9.26 0.84 -8.12
CA ILE A 81 -8.03 1.26 -7.44
C ILE A 81 -7.24 0.08 -6.88
N LEU A 82 -5.91 0.24 -6.83
CA LEU A 82 -5.00 -0.68 -6.16
C LEU A 82 -4.55 -0.11 -4.81
N ILE A 83 -4.75 -0.86 -3.73
CA ILE A 83 -4.38 -0.45 -2.36
C ILE A 83 -3.71 -1.60 -1.63
N SER A 84 -2.50 -1.38 -1.10
CA SER A 84 -1.76 -2.41 -0.35
C SER A 84 -0.53 -1.84 0.38
N ASN A 85 0.12 -2.68 1.19
CA ASN A 85 1.48 -2.49 1.71
C ASN A 85 2.46 -3.34 0.86
N PRO A 86 3.06 -2.78 -0.19
CA PRO A 86 3.91 -3.53 -1.10
C PRO A 86 5.27 -3.89 -0.49
N PRO A 87 5.98 -4.89 -1.05
CA PRO A 87 7.36 -5.17 -0.69
C PRO A 87 8.27 -3.96 -0.94
N PHE A 88 8.92 -3.46 0.11
CA PHE A 88 9.66 -2.20 0.07
C PHE A 88 10.87 -2.25 -0.86
N SER A 89 11.55 -3.40 -0.93
CA SER A 89 12.68 -3.63 -1.84
C SER A 89 12.33 -3.43 -3.32
N LYS A 90 11.03 -3.46 -3.66
CA LYS A 90 10.48 -3.41 -5.01
C LYS A 90 9.77 -2.10 -5.37
N LYS A 91 9.83 -1.09 -4.50
CA LYS A 91 9.15 0.21 -4.67
C LYS A 91 9.34 0.88 -6.04
N ASN A 92 10.56 0.87 -6.60
CA ASN A 92 10.82 1.51 -7.89
C ASN A 92 10.07 0.81 -9.02
N GLU A 93 10.17 -0.52 -9.06
CA GLU A 93 9.58 -1.38 -10.09
C GLU A 93 8.04 -1.33 -10.02
N ILE A 94 7.48 -1.31 -8.80
CA ILE A 94 6.03 -1.24 -8.58
C ILE A 94 5.48 0.12 -9.03
N ILE A 95 6.08 1.23 -8.59
CA ILE A 95 5.63 2.57 -9.00
C ILE A 95 5.76 2.72 -10.52
N GLY A 96 6.87 2.30 -11.11
CA GLY A 96 7.09 2.34 -12.56
C GLY A 96 6.00 1.59 -13.34
N LEU A 97 5.65 0.37 -12.90
CA LEU A 97 4.59 -0.42 -13.52
C LEU A 97 3.22 0.26 -13.43
N LEU A 98 2.84 0.69 -12.22
CA LEU A 98 1.52 1.28 -12.01
C LEU A 98 1.37 2.60 -12.75
N THR A 99 2.41 3.43 -12.86
CA THR A 99 2.29 4.72 -13.56
C THR A 99 2.63 4.61 -15.03
N THR A 100 3.88 4.30 -15.36
CA THR A 100 4.42 4.47 -16.71
C THR A 100 3.94 3.39 -17.68
N ASN A 101 3.60 2.20 -17.18
CA ASN A 101 3.18 1.09 -18.03
C ASN A 101 1.66 0.96 -18.16
N TYR A 102 0.90 1.24 -17.09
CA TYR A 102 -0.53 0.91 -17.04
C TYR A 102 -1.44 2.03 -16.56
N ASN A 103 -0.90 3.14 -16.05
CA ASN A 103 -1.67 4.28 -15.52
C ASN A 103 -2.79 3.87 -14.53
N VAL A 104 -2.44 3.00 -13.58
CA VAL A 104 -3.34 2.45 -12.56
C VAL A 104 -3.51 3.45 -11.41
N PRO A 105 -4.75 3.76 -10.98
CA PRO A 105 -4.98 4.47 -9.73
C PRO A 105 -4.51 3.64 -8.52
N PHE A 106 -3.72 4.22 -7.63
CA PHE A 106 -3.21 3.50 -6.46
C PHE A 106 -3.11 4.35 -5.18
N MET A 107 -3.11 3.64 -4.04
CA MET A 107 -2.63 4.11 -2.74
C MET A 107 -1.72 3.05 -2.13
N LEU A 108 -0.41 3.29 -2.09
CA LEU A 108 0.56 2.33 -1.57
C LEU A 108 1.18 2.83 -0.28
N LEU A 109 1.06 2.04 0.79
CA LEU A 109 1.68 2.35 2.08
C LEU A 109 3.19 2.18 1.99
N MET A 110 3.95 3.19 2.37
CA MET A 110 5.41 3.14 2.38
C MET A 110 5.99 3.93 3.55
N ASN A 111 7.22 3.60 3.94
CA ASN A 111 8.00 4.48 4.81
C ASN A 111 8.27 5.80 4.08
N LEU A 112 7.84 6.93 4.66
CA LEU A 112 7.97 8.24 4.01
C LEU A 112 9.43 8.68 3.85
N MET A 113 10.37 8.11 4.62
CA MET A 113 11.79 8.39 4.42
C MET A 113 12.33 7.88 3.08
N ALA A 114 11.62 6.96 2.42
CA ALA A 114 12.01 6.44 1.12
C ALA A 114 12.19 7.53 0.06
N ILE A 115 11.45 8.65 0.18
CA ILE A 115 11.53 9.78 -0.75
C ILE A 115 12.92 10.43 -0.78
N ASN A 116 13.73 10.21 0.27
CA ASN A 116 15.09 10.72 0.35
C ASN A 116 16.11 9.84 -0.39
N TYR A 117 15.70 8.66 -0.89
CA TYR A 117 16.57 7.85 -1.73
C TYR A 117 16.62 8.41 -3.14
N GLN A 118 17.82 8.61 -3.67
CA GLN A 118 18.04 9.26 -4.96
C GLN A 118 17.32 8.53 -6.10
N ASP A 119 17.37 7.20 -6.12
CA ASP A 119 16.71 6.36 -7.12
C ASP A 119 15.18 6.45 -7.04
N PHE A 120 14.64 6.44 -5.83
CA PHE A 120 13.19 6.52 -5.63
C PHE A 120 12.65 7.91 -5.91
N SER A 121 13.38 8.96 -5.53
CA SER A 121 13.04 10.35 -5.88
C SER A 121 12.95 10.54 -7.40
N GLU A 122 13.88 9.98 -8.16
CA GLU A 122 13.83 10.01 -9.63
C GLU A 122 12.63 9.21 -10.18
N THR A 123 12.33 8.04 -9.59
CA THR A 123 11.15 7.25 -9.95
C THR A 123 9.86 8.05 -9.73
N LEU A 124 9.71 8.72 -8.58
CA LEU A 124 8.55 9.57 -8.28
C LEU A 124 8.48 10.76 -9.23
N ARG A 125 9.61 11.38 -9.59
CA ARG A 125 9.65 12.48 -10.56
C ARG A 125 9.15 12.06 -11.94
N ILE A 126 9.53 10.86 -12.41
CA ILE A 126 9.05 10.31 -13.69
C ILE A 126 7.57 9.98 -13.59
N ALA A 127 7.14 9.31 -12.52
CA ALA A 127 5.74 8.96 -12.26
C ALA A 127 4.84 10.21 -12.24
N ASN A 128 5.29 11.30 -11.60
CA ASN A 128 4.56 12.55 -11.50
C ASN A 128 4.30 13.24 -12.85
N LYS A 129 5.04 12.90 -13.91
CA LYS A 129 4.77 13.40 -15.26
C LYS A 129 3.60 12.70 -15.93
N GLN A 130 3.23 11.50 -15.48
CA GLN A 130 2.10 10.73 -16.00
C GLN A 130 0.81 11.12 -15.29
N ALA A 131 0.85 11.13 -13.96
CA ALA A 131 -0.23 11.58 -13.10
C ALA A 131 0.36 12.21 -11.83
N PRO A 132 -0.23 13.28 -11.27
CA PRO A 132 0.27 13.90 -10.05
C PRO A 132 0.43 12.89 -8.91
N ILE A 133 1.62 12.84 -8.32
CA ILE A 133 1.91 12.03 -7.14
C ILE A 133 1.65 12.87 -5.90
N ASN A 134 0.75 12.38 -5.06
CA ASN A 134 0.34 12.99 -3.80
C ASN A 134 0.52 12.01 -2.63
N PHE A 135 0.47 12.55 -1.42
CA PHE A 135 0.72 11.81 -0.19
C PHE A 135 -0.44 11.89 0.79
N ILE A 136 -0.74 10.79 1.47
CA ILE A 136 -1.54 10.78 2.69
C ILE A 136 -0.60 10.54 3.87
N ILE A 137 -0.48 11.53 4.76
CA ILE A 137 0.55 11.61 5.79
C ILE A 137 -0.11 11.58 7.17
N PRO A 138 -0.03 10.44 7.89
CA PRO A 138 -0.43 10.36 9.28
C PRO A 138 0.51 11.15 10.21
N ASN A 139 -0.04 11.77 11.26
CA ASN A 139 0.71 12.51 12.27
C ASN A 139 1.43 11.60 13.31
N LYS A 140 1.25 10.27 13.22
CA LYS A 140 1.82 9.27 14.14
C LYS A 140 2.80 8.35 13.43
N LYS A 141 3.84 7.96 14.16
CA LYS A 141 4.76 6.88 13.78
C LYS A 141 4.17 5.55 14.22
N VAL A 142 3.25 5.04 13.41
CA VAL A 142 2.53 3.80 13.72
C VAL A 142 3.48 2.61 13.68
N SER A 143 3.42 1.79 14.72
CA SER A 143 4.19 0.56 14.86
C SER A 143 3.48 -0.64 14.25
N PHE A 144 4.27 -1.51 13.63
CA PHE A 144 3.83 -2.77 13.03
C PHE A 144 4.10 -3.97 13.96
N ASP A 145 5.02 -3.83 14.92
CA ASP A 145 5.54 -4.91 15.78
C ASP A 145 5.38 -4.62 17.29
N GLY A 146 4.72 -3.52 17.64
CA GLY A 146 4.54 -3.05 19.02
C GLY A 146 5.67 -2.17 19.55
N ASN A 147 6.80 -2.07 18.83
CA ASN A 147 7.93 -1.22 19.18
C ASN A 147 7.80 0.18 18.56
N THR A 148 8.44 1.17 19.17
CA THR A 148 8.43 2.54 18.64
C THR A 148 9.07 2.59 17.24
N SER A 149 8.28 2.95 16.23
CA SER A 149 8.83 3.16 14.88
C SER A 149 9.74 4.39 14.85
N SER A 150 10.90 4.26 14.19
CA SER A 150 11.83 5.36 13.96
C SER A 150 11.23 6.41 13.04
N PHE A 151 10.43 5.99 12.05
CA PHE A 151 9.91 6.83 10.97
C PHE A 151 8.40 6.65 10.76
N SER A 152 7.77 7.64 10.14
CA SER A 152 6.35 7.55 9.77
C SER A 152 6.17 6.77 8.46
N SER A 153 5.13 5.96 8.42
CA SER A 153 4.59 5.42 7.17
C SER A 153 3.41 6.28 6.71
N GLY A 154 3.22 6.37 5.40
CA GLY A 154 2.10 7.07 4.77
C GLY A 154 1.83 6.50 3.39
N TYR A 155 0.76 6.94 2.74
CA TYR A 155 0.43 6.46 1.41
C TYR A 155 0.99 7.37 0.33
N ILE A 156 1.66 6.79 -0.64
CA ILE A 156 1.97 7.42 -1.93
C ILE A 156 0.83 7.07 -2.88
N CYS A 157 0.25 8.07 -3.53
CA CYS A 157 -0.97 7.91 -4.32
C CYS A 157 -0.92 8.77 -5.59
N ASN A 158 -1.68 8.38 -6.62
CA ASN A 158 -1.92 9.19 -7.83
C ASN A 158 -3.42 9.50 -8.08
N CYS A 159 -4.28 9.20 -7.10
CA CYS A 159 -5.73 9.25 -7.23
C CYS A 159 -6.40 10.35 -6.38
N ILE A 160 -5.60 11.21 -5.74
CA ILE A 160 -6.07 12.37 -4.95
C ILE A 160 -5.43 13.64 -5.52
N ASP A 161 -6.09 14.78 -5.34
CA ASP A 161 -5.67 16.03 -6.01
C ASP A 161 -4.58 16.80 -5.26
N LYS A 162 -4.44 16.55 -3.95
CA LYS A 162 -3.47 17.20 -3.07
C LYS A 162 -3.07 16.29 -1.93
N ASN A 163 -1.98 16.64 -1.25
CA ASN A 163 -1.58 15.99 -0.02
C ASN A 163 -2.66 16.09 1.07
N ILE A 164 -2.85 15.02 1.82
CA ILE A 164 -3.79 14.91 2.93
C ILE A 164 -3.00 14.60 4.20
N PHE A 165 -3.26 15.34 5.27
CA PHE A 165 -2.71 15.05 6.61
C PHE A 165 -3.79 14.41 7.47
N ILE A 166 -3.45 13.33 8.16
CA ILE A 166 -4.39 12.54 8.97
C ILE A 166 -3.94 12.54 10.42
N ASP A 167 -4.84 12.90 11.33
CA ASP A 167 -4.62 12.73 12.75
C ASP A 167 -5.02 11.33 13.20
N LEU A 168 -4.05 10.55 13.68
CA LEU A 168 -4.32 9.22 14.25
C LEU A 168 -4.33 9.26 15.78
N PRO A 169 -5.19 8.46 16.44
CA PRO A 169 -5.33 8.49 17.88
C PRO A 169 -4.11 7.97 18.66
N HIS A 170 -3.29 7.09 18.07
CA HIS A 170 -2.14 6.50 18.76
C HIS A 170 -1.07 5.93 17.80
N ASN A 171 0.10 5.58 18.34
CA ASN A 171 1.21 4.97 17.60
C ASN A 171 1.13 3.43 17.48
N ASN A 172 0.10 2.77 18.03
CA ASN A 172 -0.01 1.30 18.06
C ASN A 172 1.15 0.61 18.81
N THR A 173 1.53 1.11 19.98
CA THR A 173 2.65 0.58 20.77
C THR A 173 2.23 0.17 22.18
N GLY A 174 3.04 -0.68 22.83
CA GLY A 174 2.87 -1.04 24.24
C GLY A 174 1.47 -1.58 24.56
N LYS A 175 0.80 -1.02 25.58
CA LYS A 175 -0.52 -1.49 26.03
C LYS A 175 -1.66 -1.30 25.01
N ILE A 176 -1.46 -0.45 23.99
CA ILE A 176 -2.47 -0.16 22.96
C ILE A 176 -2.17 -0.97 21.68
N TYR A 177 -1.05 -1.69 21.64
CA TYR A 177 -0.70 -2.52 20.50
C TYR A 177 -1.78 -3.56 20.23
N LYS A 178 -2.32 -3.53 19.03
CA LYS A 178 -3.14 -4.60 18.48
C LYS A 178 -2.29 -5.30 17.44
N ASN A 179 -2.03 -6.59 17.68
CA ASN A 179 -1.36 -7.42 16.68
C ASN A 179 -2.26 -7.46 15.44
N PRO A 180 -1.76 -7.03 14.29
CA PRO A 180 -2.55 -7.02 13.06
C PRO A 180 -2.93 -8.42 12.57
#